data_AF-A0A2U1BHX8-F1
#
_entry.id   AF-A0A2U1BHX8-F1
#
_cell.length_a   1.000
_cell.length_b   1.000
_cell.length_c   1.000
_cell.angle_alpha   90.00
_cell.angle_beta   90.00
_cell.angle_gamma   90.00
#
_symmetry.space_group_name_H-M   'P 1'
#
loop_
_entity.id
_entity.type
_entity.pdbx_description
1 polymer ?
#
loop_
_entity_poly.entity_id
_entity_poly.type
_entity_poly.pdbx_seq_one_letter_code
_entity_poly.pdbx_strand_id
1 'polypeptide(L)'
;MSKNKIIRGRPAWGPVVEGYAFVCPDSIVGWNGADVKTGVVTEKDNVHYGDSFAGKIIVLPCSRGSLGWSDMFRNSEYNGVGPSGYVFTTMDSKCGTAIFNTRRPCVADFPADCDPCVEIHDGDYIRLDGINGTVEILVPAEDK
;
A
#
# COMPACT_ATOMS: atom_id res chain seq x y z
N MET A 1 12.65 15.94 -20.70
CA MET A 1 12.10 14.81 -19.92
C MET A 1 12.06 15.27 -18.48
N SER A 2 10.87 15.44 -17.92
CA SER A 2 10.71 15.75 -16.49
C SER A 2 11.41 14.65 -15.68
N LYS A 3 12.13 15.02 -14.62
CA LYS A 3 12.74 14.03 -13.72
C LYS A 3 11.61 13.43 -12.88
N ASN A 4 11.39 12.12 -12.99
CA ASN A 4 10.45 11.42 -12.12
C ASN A 4 10.82 11.64 -10.65
N LYS A 5 9.80 11.89 -9.81
CA LYS A 5 9.99 12.06 -8.37
C LYS A 5 10.25 10.69 -7.74
N ILE A 6 11.32 10.59 -6.95
CA ILE A 6 11.69 9.37 -6.24
C ILE A 6 11.75 9.70 -4.75
N ILE A 7 10.97 8.97 -3.95
CA ILE A 7 11.02 9.00 -2.49
C ILE A 7 11.69 7.73 -1.95
N ARG A 8 12.27 7.82 -0.76
CA ARG A 8 13.09 6.74 -0.17
C ARG A 8 12.67 6.43 1.26
N GLY A 9 12.52 5.15 1.53
CA GLY A 9 12.30 4.60 2.87
C GLY A 9 13.26 3.44 3.14
N ARG A 10 13.07 2.75 4.26
CA ARG A 10 13.75 1.49 4.55
C ARG A 10 13.30 0.39 3.57
N PRO A 11 14.23 -0.35 2.93
CA PRO A 11 13.89 -1.57 2.20
C PRO A 11 13.36 -2.61 3.19
N ALA A 12 12.12 -3.05 3.00
CA ALA A 12 11.48 -4.00 3.91
C ALA A 12 11.43 -5.42 3.33
N TRP A 13 10.97 -5.60 2.09
CA TRP A 13 10.86 -6.92 1.47
C TRP A 13 10.63 -6.85 -0.04
N GLY A 14 11.10 -7.87 -0.77
CA GLY A 14 10.55 -8.26 -2.08
C GLY A 14 11.11 -7.51 -3.30
N PRO A 15 10.84 -8.03 -4.51
CA PRO A 15 11.36 -7.50 -5.78
C PRO A 15 10.74 -6.16 -6.18
N VAL A 16 11.16 -5.63 -7.33
CA VAL A 16 10.56 -4.44 -7.96
C VAL A 16 9.22 -4.80 -8.59
N VAL A 17 8.20 -3.96 -8.35
CA VAL A 17 6.88 -4.04 -9.01
C VAL A 17 6.42 -2.66 -9.45
N GLU A 18 5.55 -2.61 -10.46
CA GLU A 18 4.89 -1.39 -10.92
C GLU A 18 3.38 -1.55 -10.83
N GLY A 19 2.67 -0.48 -10.50
CA GLY A 19 1.23 -0.53 -10.31
C GLY A 19 0.63 0.82 -9.96
N TYR A 20 -0.70 0.88 -9.95
CA TYR A 20 -1.41 2.07 -9.49
C TYR A 20 -1.37 2.17 -7.97
N ALA A 21 -1.07 3.37 -7.48
CA ALA A 21 -1.15 3.71 -6.07
C ALA A 21 -2.61 3.72 -5.63
N PHE A 22 -2.86 3.08 -4.49
CA PHE A 22 -4.12 3.11 -3.76
C PHE A 22 -3.83 3.71 -2.39
N VAL A 23 -4.02 5.02 -2.28
CA VAL A 23 -3.56 5.80 -1.13
C VAL A 23 -4.65 5.86 -0.08
N CYS A 24 -4.35 5.36 1.11
CA CYS A 24 -5.27 5.27 2.24
C CYS A 24 -4.69 6.02 3.45
N PRO A 25 -4.82 7.36 3.53
CA PRO A 25 -4.21 8.17 4.60
C PRO A 25 -4.71 7.81 6.00
N ASP A 26 -5.95 7.35 6.14
CA ASP A 26 -6.53 6.91 7.42
C ASP A 26 -6.38 5.40 7.67
N SER A 27 -5.67 4.69 6.79
CA SER A 27 -5.63 3.22 6.76
C SER A 27 -7.01 2.58 6.60
N ILE A 28 -7.04 1.25 6.50
CA ILE A 28 -8.28 0.46 6.48
C ILE A 28 -8.44 -0.20 7.85
N VAL A 29 -9.65 -0.24 8.42
CA VAL A 29 -9.85 -0.95 9.70
C VAL A 29 -9.55 -2.44 9.57
N GLY A 30 -8.88 -2.98 10.59
CA GLY A 30 -8.76 -4.42 10.76
C GLY A 30 -10.12 -5.06 11.07
N TRP A 31 -10.36 -6.24 10.50
CA TRP A 31 -11.63 -6.97 10.53
C TRP A 31 -12.79 -6.18 9.87
N ASN A 32 -13.35 -6.71 8.77
CA ASN A 32 -14.43 -6.10 7.98
C ASN A 32 -14.13 -4.73 7.34
N GLY A 33 -12.86 -4.31 7.26
CA GLY A 33 -12.49 -3.11 6.50
C GLY A 33 -12.61 -3.31 4.99
N ALA A 34 -12.52 -4.55 4.51
CA ALA A 34 -12.75 -4.92 3.13
C ALA A 34 -13.36 -6.31 2.99
N ASP A 35 -14.06 -6.55 1.88
CA ASP A 35 -14.49 -7.86 1.44
C ASP A 35 -13.30 -8.63 0.85
N VAL A 36 -12.85 -9.65 1.58
CA VAL A 36 -11.68 -10.47 1.22
C VAL A 36 -11.86 -11.28 -0.06
N LYS A 37 -13.07 -11.38 -0.63
CA LYS A 37 -13.32 -12.08 -1.90
C LYS A 37 -13.21 -11.16 -3.12
N THR A 38 -13.34 -9.85 -2.92
CA THR A 38 -13.38 -8.86 -4.02
C THR A 38 -12.28 -7.80 -3.90
N GLY A 39 -11.68 -7.65 -2.72
CA GLY A 39 -10.75 -6.58 -2.38
C GLY A 39 -11.43 -5.23 -2.18
N VAL A 40 -12.77 -5.16 -2.24
CA VAL A 40 -13.54 -3.92 -2.10
C VAL A 40 -13.54 -3.46 -0.65
N VAL A 41 -13.18 -2.20 -0.42
CA VAL A 41 -13.23 -1.56 0.89
C VAL A 41 -14.69 -1.36 1.31
N THR A 42 -15.05 -1.89 2.48
CA THR A 42 -16.41 -1.87 3.03
C THR A 42 -16.58 -0.94 4.22
N GLU A 43 -15.49 -0.32 4.67
CA GLU A 43 -15.53 0.73 5.70
C GLU A 43 -16.13 2.02 5.14
N LYS A 44 -17.32 2.40 5.61
CA LYS A 44 -18.13 3.51 5.06
C LYS A 44 -17.45 4.87 5.03
N ASP A 45 -16.64 5.16 6.05
CA ASP A 45 -15.99 6.47 6.19
C ASP A 45 -14.59 6.49 5.57
N ASN A 46 -14.16 5.39 4.95
CA ASN A 46 -12.90 5.33 4.24
C ASN A 46 -13.02 6.04 2.89
N VAL A 47 -11.97 6.76 2.48
CA VAL A 47 -11.89 7.45 1.17
C VAL A 47 -12.14 6.51 -0.02
N HIS A 48 -11.84 5.23 0.16
CA HIS A 48 -11.99 4.19 -0.86
C HIS A 48 -13.23 3.31 -0.70
N TYR A 49 -14.22 3.72 0.10
CA TYR A 49 -15.46 2.94 0.24
C TYR A 49 -16.09 2.60 -1.12
N GLY A 50 -16.21 1.30 -1.42
CA GLY A 50 -16.73 0.80 -2.69
C GLY A 50 -15.69 0.61 -3.81
N ASP A 51 -14.44 1.05 -3.65
CA ASP A 51 -13.32 0.74 -4.55
C ASP A 51 -12.49 -0.45 -4.02
N SER A 52 -11.72 -1.09 -4.89
CA SER A 52 -10.91 -2.26 -4.61
C SER A 52 -9.41 -1.98 -4.67
N PHE A 53 -8.66 -2.53 -3.71
CA PHE A 53 -7.19 -2.50 -3.71
C PHE A 53 -6.57 -3.62 -4.56
N ALA A 54 -7.37 -4.53 -5.14
CA ALA A 54 -6.88 -5.72 -5.82
C ALA A 54 -5.87 -5.37 -6.93
N GLY A 55 -4.66 -5.94 -6.84
CA GLY A 55 -3.57 -5.70 -7.80
C GLY A 55 -2.92 -4.30 -7.74
N LYS A 56 -3.40 -3.39 -6.88
CA LYS A 56 -2.84 -2.05 -6.70
C LYS A 56 -1.72 -2.06 -5.63
N ILE A 57 -0.87 -1.04 -5.64
CA ILE A 57 0.12 -0.82 -4.60
C ILE A 57 -0.52 0.05 -3.52
N ILE A 58 -0.70 -0.50 -2.32
CA ILE A 58 -1.38 0.21 -1.24
C ILE A 58 -0.40 1.08 -0.45
N VAL A 59 -0.77 2.34 -0.21
CA VAL A 59 0.04 3.34 0.51
C VAL A 59 -0.70 3.74 1.78
N LEU A 60 -0.08 3.54 2.94
CA LEU A 60 -0.72 3.63 4.25
C LEU A 60 0.23 4.28 5.27
N PRO A 61 -0.28 5.00 6.29
CA PRO A 61 0.59 5.47 7.37
C PRO A 61 1.15 4.30 8.19
N CYS A 62 0.26 3.39 8.61
CA CYS A 62 0.51 2.15 9.32
C CYS A 62 -0.78 1.32 9.32
N SER A 63 -0.82 0.24 10.09
CA SER A 63 -2.05 -0.55 10.24
C SER A 63 -3.02 0.10 11.24
N ARG A 64 -4.33 -0.17 11.10
CA ARG A 64 -5.35 0.35 12.03
C ARG A 64 -6.23 -0.77 12.58
N GLY A 65 -6.51 -0.71 13.89
CA GLY A 65 -7.34 -1.70 14.58
C GLY A 65 -6.57 -2.95 15.04
N SER A 66 -7.21 -4.11 14.95
CA SER A 66 -6.71 -5.38 15.50
C SER A 66 -5.75 -6.12 14.55
N LEU A 67 -5.18 -7.25 15.00
CA LEU A 67 -4.40 -8.17 14.15
C LEU A 67 -5.18 -8.68 12.93
N GLY A 68 -6.51 -8.67 13.00
CA GLY A 68 -7.40 -8.97 11.88
C GLY A 68 -7.17 -8.10 10.65
N TRP A 69 -6.46 -6.96 10.80
CA TRP A 69 -5.93 -6.16 9.70
C TRP A 69 -5.01 -6.98 8.78
N SER A 70 -4.03 -7.66 9.35
CA SER A 70 -3.08 -8.48 8.58
C SER A 70 -3.74 -9.74 8.00
N ASP A 71 -4.70 -10.32 8.72
CA ASP A 71 -5.46 -11.49 8.26
C ASP A 71 -6.37 -11.14 7.08
N MET A 72 -6.96 -9.95 7.07
CA MET A 72 -7.77 -9.47 5.94
C MET A 72 -6.95 -9.47 4.65
N PHE A 73 -5.73 -8.92 4.67
CA PHE A 73 -4.85 -8.93 3.50
C PHE A 73 -4.38 -10.33 3.13
N ARG A 74 -4.05 -11.17 4.12
CA ARG A 74 -3.72 -12.60 3.88
C ARG A 74 -4.85 -13.34 3.17
N ASN A 75 -6.10 -13.14 3.61
CA ASN A 75 -7.26 -13.80 3.03
C ASN A 75 -7.57 -13.25 1.62
N SER A 76 -7.37 -11.94 1.40
CA SER A 76 -7.50 -11.32 0.09
C SER A 76 -6.47 -11.87 -0.91
N GLU A 77 -5.23 -12.02 -0.48
CA GLU A 77 -4.17 -12.69 -1.24
C GLU A 77 -4.54 -14.13 -1.60
N TYR A 78 -5.05 -14.91 -0.63
CA TYR A 78 -5.52 -16.28 -0.87
C TYR A 78 -6.65 -16.36 -1.91
N ASN A 79 -7.52 -15.34 -1.97
CA ASN A 79 -8.59 -15.24 -2.96
C ASN A 79 -8.14 -14.61 -4.30
N GLY A 80 -6.85 -14.29 -4.46
CA GLY A 80 -6.31 -13.70 -5.70
C GLY A 80 -6.65 -12.22 -5.90
N VAL A 81 -7.12 -11.54 -4.86
CA VAL A 81 -7.50 -10.11 -4.86
C VAL A 81 -6.64 -9.28 -3.92
N GLY A 82 -5.45 -9.78 -3.58
CA GLY A 82 -4.47 -9.08 -2.76
C GLY A 82 -3.85 -7.86 -3.45
N PRO A 83 -3.25 -6.93 -2.69
CA PRO A 83 -2.47 -5.85 -3.27
C PRO A 83 -1.18 -6.38 -3.92
N SER A 84 -0.62 -5.63 -4.86
CA SER A 84 0.63 -6.00 -5.55
C SER A 84 1.87 -5.56 -4.77
N GLY A 85 1.74 -4.62 -3.84
CA GLY A 85 2.82 -4.13 -2.99
C GLY A 85 2.32 -3.20 -1.88
N TYR A 86 3.19 -2.88 -0.93
CA TYR A 86 2.88 -2.05 0.23
C TYR A 86 3.88 -0.92 0.41
N VAL A 87 3.38 0.27 0.73
CA VAL A 87 4.17 1.40 1.21
C VAL A 87 3.63 1.80 2.58
N PHE A 88 4.50 1.81 3.60
CA PHE A 88 4.12 2.22 4.95
C PHE A 88 4.92 3.44 5.38
N THR A 89 4.26 4.53 5.82
CA THR A 89 4.99 5.65 6.46
C THR A 89 5.79 5.14 7.67
N THR A 90 5.18 4.29 8.50
CA THR A 90 5.82 3.58 9.61
C THR A 90 5.31 2.13 9.70
N MET A 91 6.22 1.16 9.80
CA MET A 91 5.88 -0.25 9.93
C MET A 91 5.70 -0.65 11.39
N ASP A 92 4.49 -1.09 11.74
CA ASP A 92 4.23 -1.79 13.00
C ASP A 92 4.27 -3.32 12.83
N SER A 93 4.04 -4.06 13.92
CA SER A 93 4.06 -5.53 13.92
C SER A 93 2.99 -6.17 13.04
N LYS A 94 1.85 -5.50 12.83
CA LYS A 94 0.74 -6.01 12.00
C LYS A 94 1.03 -5.76 10.52
N CYS A 95 1.64 -4.62 10.17
CA CYS A 95 2.25 -4.39 8.86
C CYS A 95 3.26 -5.49 8.54
N GLY A 96 4.20 -5.77 9.44
CA GLY A 96 5.20 -6.84 9.27
C GLY A 96 4.55 -8.22 9.03
N THR A 97 3.50 -8.54 9.79
CA THR A 97 2.72 -9.78 9.62
C THR A 97 2.06 -9.85 8.24
N ALA A 98 1.49 -8.74 7.74
CA ALA A 98 0.90 -8.69 6.41
C ALA A 98 1.93 -8.95 5.31
N ILE A 99 3.13 -8.36 5.40
CA ILE A 99 4.21 -8.61 4.43
C ILE A 99 4.65 -10.07 4.46
N PHE A 100 4.84 -10.64 5.66
CA PHE A 100 5.22 -12.05 5.81
C PHE A 100 4.19 -13.00 5.19
N ASN A 101 2.91 -12.71 5.38
CA ASN A 101 1.81 -13.55 4.91
C ASN A 101 1.56 -13.43 3.41
N THR A 102 1.64 -12.21 2.85
CA THR A 102 1.31 -11.93 1.45
C THR A 102 2.51 -12.08 0.52
N ARG A 103 3.74 -12.02 1.06
CA ARG A 103 5.00 -12.06 0.30
C ARG A 103 5.11 -10.97 -0.76
N ARG A 104 4.40 -9.85 -0.59
CA ARG A 104 4.40 -8.73 -1.53
C ARG A 104 5.53 -7.73 -1.21
N PRO A 105 6.10 -7.07 -2.24
CA PRO A 105 7.11 -6.04 -2.04
C PRO A 105 6.68 -4.95 -1.07
N CYS A 106 7.64 -4.43 -0.31
CA CYS A 106 7.39 -3.41 0.68
C CYS A 106 8.57 -2.46 0.87
N VAL A 107 8.24 -1.17 0.94
CA VAL A 107 9.11 -0.10 1.44
C VAL A 107 8.40 0.55 2.62
N ALA A 108 9.13 0.81 3.70
CA ALA A 108 8.54 1.33 4.93
C ALA A 108 9.45 2.32 5.65
N ASP A 109 8.97 2.91 6.76
CA ASP A 109 9.76 3.73 7.68
C ASP A 109 10.46 4.89 6.96
N PHE A 110 9.65 5.77 6.37
CA PHE A 110 10.14 6.95 5.68
C PHE A 110 10.66 8.00 6.67
N PRO A 111 11.64 8.85 6.26
CA PRO A 111 12.09 9.99 7.05
C PRO A 111 10.94 10.92 7.45
N ALA A 112 11.10 11.64 8.57
CA ALA A 112 10.06 12.51 9.12
C ALA A 112 9.65 13.68 8.21
N ASP A 113 10.50 14.06 7.25
CA ASP A 113 10.26 15.08 6.23
C ASP A 113 9.64 14.53 4.93
N CYS A 114 9.31 13.24 4.89
CA CYS A 114 8.74 12.57 3.73
C CYS A 114 7.59 11.64 4.14
N ASP A 115 6.35 12.10 4.02
CA ASP A 115 5.17 11.26 4.22
C ASP A 115 4.66 10.68 2.88
N PRO A 116 4.81 9.37 2.61
CA PRO A 116 4.36 8.79 1.35
C PRO A 116 2.85 8.95 1.10
N CYS A 117 2.02 9.12 2.14
CA CYS A 117 0.59 9.40 1.97
C CYS A 117 0.28 10.82 1.48
N VAL A 118 1.26 11.73 1.55
CA VAL A 118 1.19 13.11 1.01
C VAL A 118 1.94 13.20 -0.32
N GLU A 119 3.08 12.52 -0.42
CA GLU A 119 3.97 12.64 -1.57
C GLU A 119 3.48 11.89 -2.82
N ILE A 120 2.64 10.85 -2.64
CA ILE A 120 2.04 10.01 -3.68
C ILE A 120 0.54 10.32 -3.73
N HIS A 121 0.01 10.55 -4.93
CA HIS A 121 -1.42 10.75 -5.14
C HIS A 121 -2.12 9.45 -5.53
N ASP A 122 -3.39 9.34 -5.14
CA ASP A 122 -4.21 8.20 -5.53
C ASP A 122 -4.30 8.09 -7.06
N GLY A 123 -4.12 6.88 -7.59
CA GLY A 123 -4.09 6.64 -9.03
C GLY A 123 -2.76 6.93 -9.73
N ASP A 124 -1.74 7.45 -9.03
CA ASP A 124 -0.38 7.54 -9.59
C ASP A 124 0.10 6.17 -10.06
N TYR A 125 0.75 6.08 -11.22
CA TYR A 125 1.46 4.88 -11.61
C TYR A 125 2.86 4.92 -11.04
N ILE A 126 3.17 3.99 -10.12
CA ILE A 126 4.41 4.00 -9.35
C ILE A 126 5.21 2.72 -9.56
N ARG A 127 6.53 2.84 -9.42
CA ARG A 127 7.47 1.72 -9.28
C ARG A 127 7.90 1.61 -7.83
N LEU A 128 7.61 0.47 -7.20
CA LEU A 128 8.00 0.12 -5.85
C LEU A 128 9.18 -0.85 -5.88
N ASP A 129 10.30 -0.46 -5.28
CA ASP A 129 11.50 -1.29 -5.13
C ASP A 129 11.72 -1.66 -3.67
N GLY A 130 11.27 -2.86 -3.30
CA GLY A 130 11.43 -3.40 -1.95
C GLY A 130 12.86 -3.82 -1.59
N ILE A 131 13.78 -3.91 -2.56
CA ILE A 131 15.19 -4.25 -2.36
C ILE A 131 16.00 -3.01 -2.01
N ASN A 132 15.80 -1.93 -2.75
CA ASN A 132 16.55 -0.69 -2.61
C ASN A 132 15.83 0.38 -1.77
N GLY A 133 14.58 0.15 -1.39
CA GLY A 133 13.83 1.06 -0.52
C GLY A 133 13.34 2.31 -1.23
N THR A 134 12.95 2.21 -2.51
CA THR A 134 12.56 3.38 -3.31
C THR A 134 11.15 3.25 -3.88
N VAL A 135 10.46 4.39 -3.96
CA VAL A 135 9.20 4.53 -4.70
C VAL A 135 9.38 5.64 -5.72
N GLU A 136 9.19 5.32 -7.00
CA GLU A 136 9.29 6.27 -8.11
C GLU A 136 7.91 6.50 -8.72
N ILE A 137 7.53 7.77 -8.86
CA ILE A 137 6.29 8.16 -9.56
C ILE A 137 6.60 8.23 -11.06
N LEU A 138 6.07 7.27 -11.81
CA LEU A 138 6.30 7.14 -13.25
C LEU A 138 5.32 7.98 -14.07
N VAL A 139 4.05 7.98 -13.67
CA VAL A 139 2.97 8.74 -14.32
C VAL A 139 2.05 9.31 -13.23
N PRO A 140 1.99 10.64 -13.05
CA PRO A 140 1.04 11.28 -12.15
C PRO A 140 -0.42 10.98 -12.55
N ALA A 141 -1.31 10.90 -11.57
CA ALA A 141 -2.74 10.69 -11.81
C ALA A 141 -3.38 11.79 -12.67
N GLU A 142 -2.89 13.04 -12.55
CA GLU A 142 -3.38 14.23 -13.26
C GLU A 142 -3.04 14.22 -14.77
N ASP A 143 -2.04 13.43 -15.18
CA ASP A 143 -1.58 13.35 -16.57
C ASP A 143 -2.31 12.27 -17.39
N LYS A 144 -3.42 11.72 -16.86
CA LYS A 144 -4.28 10.72 -17.52
C LYS A 144 -5.60 11.33 -17.96
#